data_AF-X6CB20-F1
#
_entry.id   AF-X6CB20-F1
#
_cell.length_a   1.000
_cell.length_b   1.000
_cell.length_c   1.000
_cell.angle_alpha   90.00
_cell.angle_beta   90.00
_cell.angle_gamma   90.00
#
_symmetry.space_group_name_H-M   'P 1'
#
loop_
_entity.id
_entity.type
_entity.pdbx_description
1 polymer ?
#
loop_
_entity_poly.entity_id
_entity_poly.type
_entity_poly.pdbx_seq_one_letter_code
_entity_poly.pdbx_strand_id
1 'polypeptide(L)' 'MVEACGEWQVHVVEDGQEKSLSFDLKAFAVAFAEGQRIRLHLDKIVRL' A
#
# COMPACT_ATOMS: atom_id res chain seq x y z
N MET A 1 -2.84 -3.41 -25.66
CA MET A 1 -2.70 -2.60 -24.43
C MET A 1 -2.23 -3.53 -23.34
N VAL A 2 -0.93 -3.57 -23.10
CA VAL A 2 -0.33 -4.33 -22.00
C VAL A 2 0.69 -3.40 -21.41
N GLU A 3 0.32 -2.70 -20.34
CA GLU A 3 1.32 -2.09 -19.48
C GLU A 3 2.02 -3.27 -18.79
N ALA A 4 3.11 -3.74 -19.39
CA ALA A 4 4.08 -4.59 -18.71
C ALA A 4 4.82 -3.71 -17.69
N CYS A 5 4.13 -3.37 -16.60
CA CYS A 5 4.74 -2.71 -15.45
C CYS A 5 4.67 -3.75 -14.34
N GLY A 6 5.83 -4.17 -13.84
CA GLY A 6 5.99 -5.31 -12.94
C GLY A 6 5.06 -5.31 -11.72
N GLU A 7 5.02 -6.45 -11.04
CA GLU A 7 4.22 -6.66 -9.82
C GLU A 7 4.43 -5.50 -8.83
N TRP A 8 3.32 -4.90 -8.37
CA TRP A 8 3.34 -3.84 -7.37
C TRP A 8 3.26 -4.46 -5.99
N GLN A 9 4.12 -4.04 -5.07
CA GLN A 9 4.10 -4.53 -3.70
C GLN A 9 3.76 -3.40 -2.72
N VAL A 10 2.87 -3.70 -1.78
CA VAL A 10 2.55 -2.83 -0.64
C VAL A 10 3.05 -3.50 0.63
N HIS A 11 3.91 -2.80 1.36
CA HIS A 11 4.40 -3.23 2.67
C HIS A 11 3.49 -2.67 3.77
N VAL A 12 3.06 -3.55 4.68
CA VAL A 12 2.18 -3.21 5.81
C VAL A 12 2.84 -3.72 7.08
N VAL A 13 2.95 -2.83 8.07
CA VAL A 13 3.35 -3.21 9.43
C VAL A 13 2.12 -3.06 10.32
N GLU A 14 1.60 -4.18 10.83
CA GLU A 14 0.45 -4.22 11.71
C GLU A 14 0.73 -5.15 12.89
N ASP A 15 0.43 -4.69 14.10
CA ASP A 15 0.66 -5.45 15.34
C ASP A 15 2.13 -5.94 15.49
N GLY A 16 3.08 -5.14 15.02
CA GLY A 16 4.51 -5.49 15.03
C GLY A 16 4.90 -6.56 14.01
N GLN A 17 3.98 -7.00 13.14
CA GLN A 17 4.25 -7.95 12.06
C GLN A 17 4.30 -7.23 10.71
N GLU A 18 5.33 -7.54 9.95
CA GLU A 18 5.52 -7.03 8.60
C GLU A 18 4.94 -8.01 7.57
N LYS A 19 4.16 -7.49 6.63
CA LYS A 19 3.57 -8.26 5.52
C LYS A 19 3.75 -7.50 4.22
N SER A 20 4.02 -8.23 3.16
CA SER A 20 4.09 -7.69 1.80
C SER A 20 2.97 -8.28 0.97
N LEU A 21 2.21 -7.43 0.28
CA LEU A 21 1.10 -7.83 -0.58
C LEU A 21 1.41 -7.42 -2.02
N SER A 22 1.30 -8.38 -2.93
CA SER A 22 1.55 -8.20 -4.36
C SER A 22 0.26 -7.93 -5.14
N PHE A 23 0.34 -7.07 -6.14
CA PHE A 23 -0.78 -6.67 -6.98
C PHE A 23 -0.36 -6.57 -8.46
N ASP A 24 -1.17 -7.14 -9.34
CA ASP A 24 -0.97 -7.02 -10.80
C ASP A 24 -1.27 -5.61 -11.32
N LEU A 25 -2.22 -4.91 -10.68
CA LEU A 25 -2.67 -3.60 -11.11
C LEU A 25 -2.26 -2.51 -10.13
N LYS A 26 -1.52 -1.52 -10.64
CA LYS A 26 -1.10 -0.34 -9.88
C LYS A 26 -2.24 0.34 -9.13
N ALA A 27 -3.40 0.50 -9.79
CA ALA A 27 -4.56 1.18 -9.21
C ALA A 27 -5.03 0.50 -7.91
N PHE A 28 -4.99 -0.84 -7.84
CA PHE A 28 -5.36 -1.57 -6.63
C PHE A 28 -4.29 -1.48 -5.55
N ALA A 29 -3.00 -1.58 -5.91
CA ALA A 29 -1.92 -1.40 -4.95
C ALA A 29 -2.00 -0.02 -4.27
N VAL A 30 -2.23 1.04 -5.05
CA VAL A 30 -2.36 2.42 -4.55
C VAL A 30 -3.58 2.57 -3.65
N ALA A 31 -4.77 2.15 -4.12
CA ALA A 31 -6.00 2.25 -3.32
C ALA A 31 -5.90 1.48 -2.00
N PHE A 32 -5.25 0.31 -2.02
CA PHE A 32 -5.02 -0.47 -0.81
C PHE A 32 -4.08 0.25 0.16
N ALA A 33 -2.94 0.76 -0.32
CA ALA A 33 -1.99 1.50 0.52
C ALA A 33 -2.61 2.75 1.17
N GLU A 34 -3.44 3.48 0.42
CA GLU A 34 -4.16 4.64 0.96
C GLU A 34 -5.18 4.23 2.04
N GLY A 35 -5.93 3.15 1.80
CA GLY A 35 -6.84 2.59 2.81
C GLY A 35 -6.12 2.15 4.09
N GLN A 36 -4.94 1.52 3.97
CA GLN A 36 -4.11 1.17 5.13
C GLN A 36 -3.65 2.41 5.89
N ARG A 37 -3.22 3.45 5.17
CA ARG A 37 -2.76 4.71 5.78
C ARG A 37 -3.87 5.37 6.61
N ILE A 38 -5.10 5.40 6.10
CA ILE A 38 -6.27 5.93 6.81
C ILE A 38 -6.62 5.06 8.02
N ARG A 39 -6.64 3.72 7.87
CA ARG A 39 -6.96 2.79 8.97
C ARG A 39 -6.02 2.95 10.17
N LEU A 40 -4.74 3.17 9.89
CA LEU A 40 -3.71 3.38 10.90
C LEU A 40 -3.62 4.85 11.37
N HIS A 41 -4.51 5.73 10.91
CA HIS A 41 -4.49 7.18 11.17
C HIS A 41 -3.17 7.87 10.77
N LEU A 42 -2.40 7.23 9.90
CA LEU A 42 -1.13 7.75 9.38
C LEU A 42 -1.37 8.86 8.34
N ASP A 43 -2.61 9.02 7.85
CA ASP A 43 -2.98 10.15 6.99
C ASP A 43 -2.91 11.50 7.72
N LYS A 44 -2.97 11.47 9.06
CA LYS A 44 -2.94 12.65 9.94
C LYS A 44 -1.55 13.00 10.45
N ILE A 45 -0.54 12.16 10.19
CA ILE A 45 0.84 12.50 10.57
C ILE A 45 1.32 13.60 9.63
N VAL A 46 1.30 14.83 10.15
CA VAL A 46 1.98 15.97 9.53
C VAL A 46 3.47 15.77 9.79
N ARG A 47 4.28 15.72 8.72
CA ARG A 47 5.75 15.75 8.85
C ARG A 47 6.14 16.99 9.67
N LEU A 48 6.90 16.78 10.74
CA LEU A 48 7.58 17.85 11.47
C LEU A 48 8.60 18.54 10.57
#